data_AF-A0A517YNQ7-F1
#
_entry.id   AF-A0A517YNQ7-F1
#
_cell.length_a   1.000
_cell.length_b   1.000
_cell.length_c   1.000
_cell.angle_alpha   90.00
_cell.angle_beta   90.00
_cell.angle_gamma   90.00
#
_symmetry.space_group_name_H-M   'P 1'
#
loop_
_entity.id
_entity.type
_entity.pdbx_description
1 polymer ?
#
loop_
_entity_poly.entity_id
_entity_poly.type
_entity_poly.pdbx_seq_one_letter_code
_entity_poly.pdbx_strand_id
1 'polypeptide(L)'
;MNEFTVQTGNLKITILAESALDAAMEAVQVWEAVSLEESSLKETKPAKMDATHRANLDPLTIVRRANRRGAERRYPTFNLLAYSHQESPATAWQRVLSGRVSIN
;
A
#
# COMPACT_ATOMS: atom_id res chain seq x y z
N MET A 1 9.05 17.92 9.44
CA MET A 1 8.78 16.61 8.80
C MET A 1 9.24 15.49 9.72
N ASN A 2 8.49 14.39 9.81
CA ASN A 2 8.74 13.28 10.73
C ASN A 2 8.98 11.99 9.95
N GLU A 3 9.87 11.15 10.46
CA GLU A 3 10.14 9.83 9.88
C GLU A 3 9.19 8.79 10.47
N PHE A 4 8.48 8.10 9.58
CA PHE A 4 7.54 7.04 9.90
C PHE A 4 7.93 5.74 9.19
N THR A 5 7.86 4.64 9.92
CA THR A 5 7.89 3.30 9.37
C THR A 5 6.47 2.81 9.21
N VAL A 6 6.12 2.45 7.98
CA VAL A 6 4.79 1.95 7.60
C VAL A 6 4.93 0.49 7.21
N GLN A 7 4.06 -0.37 7.74
CA GLN A 7 4.08 -1.80 7.50
C GLN A 7 2.66 -2.30 7.18
N THR A 8 2.52 -3.14 6.17
CA THR A 8 1.31 -3.93 5.91
C THR A 8 1.74 -5.35 5.56
N GLY A 9 1.30 -6.33 6.35
CA GLY A 9 1.79 -7.71 6.25
C GLY A 9 3.32 -7.77 6.27
N ASN A 10 3.88 -8.29 5.18
CA ASN A 10 5.34 -8.41 4.97
C ASN A 10 5.97 -7.16 4.34
N LEU A 11 5.17 -6.22 3.83
CA LEU A 11 5.66 -4.99 3.22
C LEU A 11 5.99 -3.97 4.30
N LYS A 12 7.16 -3.36 4.18
CA LYS A 12 7.64 -2.35 5.09
C LYS A 12 8.37 -1.26 4.32
N ILE A 13 8.02 -0.01 4.57
CA ILE A 13 8.66 1.18 3.97
C ILE A 13 8.85 2.26 5.03
N THR A 14 9.84 3.12 4.82
CA THR A 14 10.05 4.31 5.65
C THR A 14 9.73 5.55 4.83
N ILE A 15 8.89 6.44 5.37
CA ILE A 15 8.38 7.64 4.70
C ILE A 15 8.58 8.85 5.61
N LEU A 16 9.02 9.95 5.00
CA LEU A 16 9.04 11.26 5.64
C LEU A 16 7.70 11.96 5.37
N ALA A 17 6.96 12.28 6.43
CA ALA A 17 5.65 12.91 6.31
C ALA A 17 5.36 13.88 7.46
N GLU A 18 4.32 14.69 7.34
CA GLU A 18 3.88 15.59 8.40
C GLU A 18 3.15 14.83 9.50
N SER A 19 2.25 13.93 9.12
CA SER A 19 1.48 13.07 10.02
C SER A 19 1.64 11.57 9.74
N ALA A 20 1.19 10.74 10.69
CA ALA A 20 1.14 9.30 10.51
C ALA A 20 0.09 8.87 9.47
N LEU A 21 -0.93 9.70 9.21
CA LEU A 21 -1.93 9.43 8.19
C LEU A 21 -1.34 9.67 6.80
N ASP A 22 -0.64 10.79 6.61
CA ASP A 22 0.03 11.11 5.34
C ASP A 22 1.05 10.03 4.97
N ALA A 23 1.85 9.58 5.95
CA ALA A 23 2.76 8.46 5.74
C ALA A 23 2.02 7.17 5.32
N ALA A 24 0.84 6.89 5.89
CA ALA A 24 0.06 5.71 5.55
C ALA A 24 -0.50 5.78 4.12
N MET A 25 -0.98 6.96 3.71
CA MET A 25 -1.50 7.20 2.36
C MET A 25 -0.41 7.07 1.31
N GLU A 26 0.74 7.71 1.55
CA GLU A 26 1.90 7.65 0.66
C GLU A 26 2.40 6.21 0.51
N ALA A 27 2.50 5.45 1.61
CA ALA A 27 2.95 4.06 1.57
C ALA A 27 2.04 3.19 0.70
N VAL A 28 0.73 3.37 0.85
CA VAL A 28 -0.27 2.64 0.10
C VAL A 28 -0.22 2.99 -1.40
N GLN A 29 -0.06 4.27 -1.74
CA GLN A 29 0.11 4.71 -3.14
C GLN A 29 1.39 4.16 -3.76
N VAL A 30 2.51 4.15 -3.03
CA VAL A 30 3.78 3.58 -3.53
C VAL A 30 3.63 2.07 -3.80
N TRP A 31 3.04 1.31 -2.87
CA TRP A 31 2.85 -0.13 -3.07
C TRP A 31 1.91 -0.47 -4.23
N GLU A 32 0.94 0.40 -4.49
CA GLU A 32 0.04 0.26 -5.62
C GLU A 32 0.70 0.65 -6.95
N ALA A 33 1.46 1.75 -7.00
CA ALA A 33 2.20 2.18 -8.19
C ALA A 33 3.20 1.11 -8.65
N VAL A 34 3.92 0.50 -7.70
CA VAL A 34 4.82 -0.64 -7.97
C VAL A 34 4.05 -1.84 -8.53
N SER A 35 2.80 -2.05 -8.11
CA SER A 35 1.94 -3.11 -8.67
C SER A 35 1.41 -2.80 -10.08
N LEU A 36 1.38 -1.52 -10.49
CA LEU A 36 0.84 -1.07 -11.78
C LEU A 36 1.92 -0.91 -12.86
N GLU A 37 3.13 -0.47 -12.53
CA GLU A 37 4.23 -0.32 -13.50
C GLU A 37 4.73 -1.68 -14.03
N GLU A 38 4.67 -2.74 -13.22
CA GLU A 38 5.00 -4.11 -13.65
C GLU A 38 4.02 -4.66 -14.70
N SER A 39 2.79 -4.14 -14.77
CA SER A 39 1.81 -4.51 -15.81
C SER A 39 2.13 -3.89 -17.18
N SER A 40 2.98 -2.85 -17.22
CA SER A 40 3.28 -2.06 -18.42
C SER A 40 4.63 -2.41 -19.08
N LEU A 41 5.53 -3.11 -18.37
CA LEU A 41 6.85 -3.51 -18.85
C LEU A 41 6.87 -4.98 -19.30
N LYS A 42 6.27 -5.25 -20.46
CA LYS A 42 6.18 -6.60 -21.08
C LYS A 42 7.45 -7.08 -21.81
N GLU A 43 8.61 -6.44 -21.70
CA GLU A 43 9.78 -6.81 -22.53
C GLU A 43 11.12 -7.05 -21.82
N THR A 44 11.23 -6.86 -20.51
CA THR A 44 12.47 -7.22 -19.78
C THR A 44 12.16 -8.01 -18.52
N LYS A 45 11.99 -9.32 -18.72
CA LYS A 45 12.05 -10.41 -17.72
C LYS A 45 11.36 -10.07 -16.37
N PRO A 46 10.05 -10.33 -16.22
CA PRO A 46 9.32 -9.95 -15.02
C PRO A 46 9.75 -10.83 -13.85
N ALA A 47 10.19 -10.22 -12.75
CA ALA A 47 10.12 -10.89 -11.46
C ALA A 47 8.63 -11.19 -11.20
N LYS A 48 8.28 -12.43 -10.89
CA LYS A 48 6.92 -12.87 -10.52
C LYS A 48 6.46 -12.20 -9.21
N MET A 49 6.24 -10.89 -9.21
CA MET A 49 5.85 -10.13 -8.01
C MET A 49 4.35 -9.80 -7.96
N ASP A 50 3.63 -9.80 -9.08
CA ASP A 50 2.28 -9.23 -9.17
C ASP A 50 1.20 -9.91 -8.28
N ALA A 51 1.16 -11.25 -8.20
CA ALA A 51 0.22 -11.94 -7.30
C ALA A 51 0.70 -11.99 -5.84
N THR A 52 2.01 -12.10 -5.63
CA THR A 52 2.64 -12.26 -4.32
C THR A 52 2.63 -10.94 -3.54
N HIS A 53 2.83 -9.80 -4.23
CA HIS A 53 2.88 -8.47 -3.62
C HIS A 53 1.51 -8.03 -3.10
N ARG A 54 0.43 -8.27 -3.87
CA ARG A 54 -0.96 -8.05 -3.41
C ARG A 54 -1.41 -9.03 -2.31
N ALA A 55 -0.84 -10.24 -2.26
CA ALA A 55 -1.07 -11.18 -1.17
C ALA A 55 -0.40 -10.73 0.14
N ASN A 56 0.60 -9.85 0.07
CA ASN A 56 1.27 -9.30 1.24
C ASN A 56 0.57 -8.05 1.81
N LEU A 57 -0.45 -7.49 1.14
CA LEU A 57 -1.29 -6.43 1.70
C LEU A 57 -2.23 -7.04 2.75
N ASP A 58 -1.98 -6.70 4.01
CA ASP A 58 -2.81 -7.09 5.15
C ASP A 58 -3.96 -6.07 5.31
N PRO A 59 -5.10 -6.41 5.95
CA PRO A 59 -6.22 -5.48 6.07
C PRO A 59 -5.90 -4.27 6.97
N LEU A 60 -4.78 -4.32 7.69
CA LEU A 60 -4.30 -3.25 8.56
C LEU A 60 -2.90 -2.77 8.14
N THR A 61 -2.78 -1.47 7.94
CA THR A 61 -1.52 -0.75 7.81
C THR A 61 -1.12 -0.21 9.18
N ILE A 62 0.06 -0.63 9.65
CA ILE A 62 0.66 -0.22 10.91
C ILE A 62 1.66 0.89 10.64
N VAL A 63 1.51 2.02 11.34
CA VAL A 63 2.43 3.15 11.25
C VAL A 63 3.06 3.42 12.60
N ARG A 64 4.39 3.47 12.61
CA ARG A 64 5.23 3.77 13.77
C ARG A 64 6.13 4.93 13.45
N ARG A 65 6.42 5.79 14.43
CA ARG A 65 7.41 6.87 14.26
C ARG A 65 8.80 6.29 14.51
N ALA A 66 9.74 6.46 13.58
CA ALA A 66 11.04 5.79 13.63
C ALA A 66 11.88 6.21 14.87
N ASN A 67 11.85 7.50 15.22
CA ASN A 67 12.73 8.08 16.25
C ASN A 67 12.03 8.38 17.58
N ARG A 68 10.86 7.78 17.86
CA ARG A 68 10.18 7.90 19.16
C ARG A 68 9.56 6.57 19.56
N ARG A 69 9.60 6.21 20.85
CA ARG A 69 8.63 5.26 21.46
C ARG A 69 7.24 5.91 21.37
N GLY A 70 6.65 5.88 20.19
CA GLY A 70 5.37 6.50 19.88
C GLY A 70 4.28 5.45 19.81
N ALA A 71 3.04 5.88 20.08
CA ALA A 71 1.86 5.07 19.89
C ALA A 71 1.80 4.55 18.45
N GLU A 72 1.66 3.23 18.32
CA GLU A 72 1.37 2.58 17.05
C GLU A 72 0.01 3.08 16.55
N ARG A 73 -0.04 3.53 15.29
CA ARG A 73 -1.30 3.84 14.61
C ARG A 73 -1.62 2.72 13.65
N ARG A 74 -2.89 2.34 13.61
CA ARG A 74 -3.41 1.31 12.71
C ARG A 74 -4.48 1.94 11.85
N TYR A 75 -4.37 1.72 10.56
CA TYR A 75 -5.32 2.21 9.58
C TYR A 75 -5.81 1.03 8.74
N PRO A 76 -7.12 0.95 8.43
CA PRO A 76 -7.59 -0.05 7.48
C PRO A 76 -6.99 0.22 6.10
N THR A 77 -6.22 -0.73 5.56
CA THR A 77 -5.48 -0.59 4.30
C THR A 77 -6.41 -0.22 3.14
N PHE A 78 -7.60 -0.81 3.10
CA PHE A 78 -8.59 -0.55 2.05
C PHE A 78 -9.25 0.82 2.15
N ASN A 79 -9.36 1.38 3.37
CA ASN A 79 -9.84 2.75 3.52
C ASN A 79 -8.79 3.75 3.09
N LEU A 80 -7.50 3.45 3.30
CA LEU A 80 -6.40 4.28 2.79
C LEU A 80 -6.38 4.27 1.25
N LEU A 81 -6.54 3.10 0.62
CA LEU A 81 -6.65 2.98 -0.84
C LEU A 81 -7.85 3.77 -1.39
N ALA A 82 -9.01 3.67 -0.74
CA ALA A 82 -10.18 4.44 -1.16
C ALA A 82 -9.94 5.95 -1.06
N TYR A 83 -9.36 6.39 0.06
CA TYR A 83 -9.07 7.79 0.31
C TYR A 83 -8.02 8.35 -0.65
N SER A 84 -6.97 7.57 -0.96
CA SER A 84 -5.88 8.00 -1.85
C SER A 84 -6.32 8.24 -3.29
N HIS A 85 -7.42 7.60 -3.73
CA HIS A 85 -8.00 7.75 -5.07
C HIS A 85 -9.29 8.58 -5.10
N GLN A 86 -9.72 9.13 -3.97
CA GLN A 86 -11.01 9.80 -3.83
C GLN A 86 -12.19 8.90 -4.26
N GLU A 87 -12.06 7.58 -4.04
CA GLU A 87 -13.04 6.57 -4.38
C GLU A 87 -13.80 6.09 -3.14
N SER A 88 -14.94 5.44 -3.33
CA SER A 88 -15.62 4.76 -2.23
C SER A 88 -14.83 3.49 -1.81
N PRO A 89 -14.89 3.07 -0.54
CA PRO A 89 -14.26 1.81 -0.09
C PRO A 89 -14.71 0.58 -0.89
N ALA A 90 -15.97 0.54 -1.32
CA ALA A 90 -16.50 -0.53 -2.17
C ALA A 90 -15.85 -0.54 -3.56
N THR A 91 -15.63 0.64 -4.15
CA THR A 91 -14.96 0.80 -5.45
C THR A 91 -13.49 0.40 -5.37
N ALA A 92 -12.77 0.86 -4.33
CA ALA A 92 -11.38 0.48 -4.10
C ALA A 92 -11.24 -1.04 -3.87
N TRP A 93 -12.15 -1.64 -3.11
CA TRP A 93 -12.21 -3.09 -2.90
C TRP A 93 -12.45 -3.84 -4.21
N GLN A 94 -13.43 -3.40 -5.01
CA GLN A 94 -13.67 -3.97 -6.34
C GLN A 94 -12.45 -3.85 -7.23
N ARG A 95 -11.75 -2.71 -7.28
CA ARG A 95 -10.56 -2.51 -8.10
C ARG A 95 -9.42 -3.46 -7.72
N VAL A 96 -9.18 -3.65 -6.42
CA VAL A 96 -8.21 -4.63 -5.91
C VAL A 96 -8.62 -6.06 -6.27
N LEU A 97 -9.91 -6.40 -6.15
CA LEU A 97 -10.43 -7.71 -6.53
C LEU A 97 -10.39 -7.94 -8.04
N SER A 98 -10.75 -6.97 -8.87
CA SER A 98 -10.73 -7.03 -10.33
C SER A 98 -9.31 -7.22 -10.85
N GLY A 99 -8.31 -6.60 -10.21
CA GLY A 99 -6.89 -6.87 -10.46
C GLY A 99 -6.45 -8.30 -10.12
N ARG A 100 -7.20 -9.05 -9.30
CA ARG A 100 -6.98 -10.50 -9.05
C ARG A 100 -7.65 -11.41 -10.09
N VAL A 101 -8.58 -10.90 -10.91
CA VAL A 101 -9.38 -11.69 -11.86
C VAL A 101 -8.99 -11.40 -13.32
N SER A 102 -7.75 -11.00 -13.60
CA SER A 102 -7.16 -11.24 -14.92
C SER A 102 -6.69 -12.70 -14.99
N ILE A 103 -7.65 -13.62 -15.01
CA ILE A 103 -7.42 -15.01 -15.44
C ILE A 103 -7.58 -14.99 -16.95
N ASN A 104 -6.46 -15.27 -17.64
CA ASN A 104 -6.29 -15.68 -19.05
C ASN A 104 -7.48 -15.51 -20.00
#